data_AF-A0A7J5WXE9-F1
#
_entry.id   AF-A0A7J5WXE9-F1
#
_cell.length_a   1.000
_cell.length_b   1.000
_cell.length_c   1.000
_cell.angle_alpha   90.00
_cell.angle_beta   90.00
_cell.angle_gamma   90.00
#
_symmetry.space_group_name_H-M   'P 1'
#
loop_
_entity.id
_entity.type
_entity.pdbx_description
1 polymer ?
#
loop_
_entity_poly.entity_id
_entity_poly.type
_entity_poly.pdbx_seq_one_letter_code
_entity_poly.pdbx_strand_id
1 'polypeptide(L)'
;MHDEASDRGIGMRRLVTRPSRAFFLLARPIQNTDNLPSSIGESDVFFSEEAALDALDLHYGWCAARSGGFTPVVTTAQWYLQTAMIGPRITPSLGEVYLASSDAQSGETWASAGGFLTEGELIHWSSFVRAVRPWIPVNTGTDAFELAYRGDTDVHFHQLWFAPMQSVRVYPKRIVVDEDSRS
;
A
#
# COMPACT_ATOMS: atom_id res chain seq x y z
N MET A 1 39.57 12.27 -10.63
CA MET A 1 39.16 11.05 -9.90
C MET A 1 39.03 11.46 -8.44
N HIS A 2 37.83 11.89 -8.06
CA HIS A 2 37.48 12.20 -6.68
C HIS A 2 36.15 11.50 -6.39
N ASP A 3 36.22 10.62 -5.39
CA ASP A 3 35.10 9.97 -4.74
C ASP A 3 34.17 11.03 -4.16
N GLU A 4 32.99 11.20 -4.76
CA GLU A 4 31.85 11.73 -4.01
C GLU A 4 31.29 10.59 -3.17
N ALA A 5 31.75 10.62 -1.92
CA ALA A 5 31.28 9.83 -0.82
C ALA A 5 29.75 9.80 -0.80
N SER A 6 29.22 8.58 -0.94
CA SER A 6 28.12 8.00 -0.18
C SER A 6 27.37 8.98 0.74
N ASP A 7 26.53 9.83 0.15
CA ASP A 7 25.48 10.52 0.88
C ASP A 7 24.34 9.53 1.09
N ARG A 8 24.60 8.51 1.93
CA ARG A 8 23.55 7.73 2.59
C ARG A 8 22.92 8.64 3.64
N GLY A 9 22.23 9.66 3.15
CA GLY A 9 21.43 10.56 3.95
C GLY A 9 20.40 9.75 4.72
N ILE A 10 20.44 9.88 6.03
CA ILE A 10 19.31 9.60 6.92
C ILE A 10 18.21 10.57 6.46
N GLY A 11 17.47 10.16 5.43
CA GLY A 11 16.57 11.03 4.70
C GLY A 11 15.50 11.54 5.65
N MET A 12 15.41 12.87 5.79
CA MET A 12 14.17 13.50 6.25
C MET A 12 13.03 12.86 5.45
N ARG A 13 12.20 12.03 6.10
CA ARG A 13 11.05 11.40 5.44
C ARG A 13 10.26 12.54 4.80
N ARG A 14 10.20 12.55 3.47
CA ARG A 14 9.48 13.55 2.69
C ARG A 14 8.02 13.52 3.14
N LEU A 15 7.58 14.53 3.88
CA LEU A 15 6.19 14.62 4.31
C LEU A 15 5.30 15.03 3.13
N VAL A 16 4.13 14.41 3.02
CA VAL A 16 3.11 14.76 2.03
C VAL A 16 2.18 15.80 2.62
N THR A 17 2.48 17.06 2.34
CA THR A 17 1.73 18.23 2.87
C THR A 17 0.64 18.73 1.93
N ARG A 18 0.54 18.16 0.73
CA ARG A 18 -0.49 18.47 -0.28
C ARG A 18 -0.99 17.18 -0.95
N PRO A 19 -2.27 17.13 -1.37
CA PRO A 19 -2.77 16.02 -2.17
C PRO A 19 -1.85 15.72 -3.35
N SER A 20 -1.36 14.49 -3.41
CA SER A 20 -0.38 14.02 -4.38
C SER A 20 -0.76 12.62 -4.84
N ARG A 21 -0.54 12.32 -6.11
CA ARG A 21 -0.69 10.96 -6.63
C ARG A 21 0.49 10.11 -6.17
N ALA A 22 0.19 8.92 -5.66
CA ALA A 22 1.18 7.93 -5.27
C ALA A 22 0.86 6.56 -5.87
N PHE A 23 1.88 5.73 -5.94
CA PHE A 23 1.84 4.41 -6.55
C PHE A 23 2.44 3.36 -5.62
N PHE A 24 1.92 2.15 -5.72
CA PHE A 24 2.31 1.01 -4.88
C PHE A 24 2.24 -0.29 -5.69
N LEU A 25 3.23 -1.16 -5.49
CA LEU A 25 3.25 -2.49 -6.07
C LEU A 25 2.65 -3.48 -5.07
N LEU A 26 1.46 -3.98 -5.38
CA LEU A 26 0.82 -5.03 -4.60
C LEU A 26 1.19 -6.39 -5.18
N ALA A 27 1.93 -7.21 -4.42
CA ALA A 27 2.19 -8.61 -4.74
C ALA A 27 1.23 -9.50 -3.94
N ARG A 28 0.16 -9.97 -4.57
CA ARG A 28 -0.90 -10.75 -3.90
C ARG A 28 -0.74 -12.24 -4.16
N PRO A 29 -0.46 -13.08 -3.14
CA PRO A 29 -0.52 -14.52 -3.31
C PRO A 29 -1.91 -14.98 -3.76
N ILE A 30 -1.99 -16.03 -4.59
CA ILE A 30 -3.27 -16.67 -4.94
C ILE A 30 -3.78 -17.62 -3.85
N GLN A 31 -2.91 -17.98 -2.91
CA GLN A 31 -3.22 -18.80 -1.74
C GLN A 31 -3.44 -17.85 -0.55
N ASN A 32 -4.49 -18.04 0.25
CA ASN A 32 -4.84 -17.18 1.40
C ASN A 32 -5.12 -15.71 1.05
N THR A 33 -5.97 -15.49 0.05
CA THR A 33 -6.30 -14.17 -0.52
C THR A 33 -7.02 -13.19 0.40
N ASP A 34 -7.51 -13.68 1.54
CA ASP A 34 -8.43 -12.96 2.43
C ASP A 34 -7.75 -12.47 3.72
N ASN A 35 -6.44 -12.71 3.87
CA ASN A 35 -5.68 -12.31 5.05
C ASN A 35 -4.95 -10.97 4.86
N LEU A 36 -4.70 -10.28 5.98
CA LEU A 36 -3.91 -9.04 6.07
C LEU A 36 -2.54 -9.28 6.73
N PRO A 37 -1.45 -8.62 6.29
CA PRO A 37 -1.35 -7.81 5.08
C PRO A 37 -1.47 -8.67 3.82
N SER A 38 -2.14 -8.14 2.81
CA SER A 38 -2.43 -8.83 1.55
C SER A 38 -1.27 -8.85 0.56
N SER A 39 -0.23 -8.04 0.81
CA SER A 39 0.99 -7.99 0.01
C SER A 39 2.08 -8.83 0.64
N ILE A 40 2.75 -9.65 -0.17
CA ILE A 40 4.05 -10.25 0.15
C ILE A 40 5.22 -9.43 -0.39
N GLY A 41 4.94 -8.29 -1.04
CA GLY A 41 5.94 -7.39 -1.63
C GLY A 41 6.51 -6.37 -0.65
N GLU A 42 7.45 -5.56 -1.12
CA GLU A 42 7.98 -4.43 -0.33
C GLU A 42 6.93 -3.35 -0.12
N SER A 43 7.14 -2.51 0.90
CA SER A 43 6.22 -1.43 1.26
C SER A 43 6.61 -0.06 0.68
N ASP A 44 7.32 -0.05 -0.46
CA ASP A 44 7.75 1.19 -1.10
C ASP A 44 6.57 1.97 -1.67
N VAL A 45 6.65 3.29 -1.56
CA VAL A 45 5.68 4.23 -2.14
C VAL A 45 6.39 5.10 -3.17
N PHE A 46 5.87 5.10 -4.39
CA PHE A 46 6.42 5.86 -5.50
C PHE A 46 5.53 7.07 -5.81
N PHE A 47 6.12 8.14 -6.35
CA PHE A 47 5.38 9.35 -6.78
C PHE A 47 5.33 9.51 -8.31
N SER A 48 5.78 8.48 -9.04
CA SER A 48 5.71 8.37 -10.49
C SER A 48 5.44 6.92 -10.88
N GLU A 49 4.62 6.73 -11.90
CA GLU A 49 4.28 5.42 -12.46
C GLU A 49 5.51 4.69 -13.01
N GLU A 50 6.36 5.41 -13.76
CA GLU A 50 7.60 4.88 -14.35
C GLU A 50 8.51 4.27 -13.28
N ALA A 51 8.83 5.01 -12.23
CA ALA A 51 9.67 4.50 -11.14
C ALA A 51 9.06 3.27 -10.43
N ALA A 52 7.74 3.21 -10.28
CA ALA A 52 7.07 2.04 -9.71
C ALA A 52 7.21 0.82 -10.63
N LEU A 53 7.03 1.00 -11.94
CA LEU A 53 7.17 -0.09 -12.91
C LEU A 53 8.63 -0.55 -13.07
N ASP A 54 9.59 0.37 -13.00
CA ASP A 54 11.02 0.04 -13.04
C ASP A 54 11.47 -0.77 -11.81
N ALA A 55 10.83 -0.55 -10.66
CA ALA A 55 11.09 -1.31 -9.43
C ALA A 55 10.44 -2.71 -9.40
N LEU A 56 9.57 -3.05 -10.36
CA LEU A 56 8.77 -4.28 -10.32
C LEU A 56 9.63 -5.56 -10.29
N ASP A 57 10.63 -5.65 -11.17
CA ASP A 57 11.53 -6.83 -11.19
C ASP A 57 12.39 -6.93 -9.92
N LEU A 58 12.76 -5.78 -9.34
CA LEU A 58 13.50 -5.74 -8.08
C LEU A 58 12.64 -6.27 -6.93
N HIS A 59 11.40 -5.79 -6.81
CA HIS A 59 10.44 -6.26 -5.80
C HIS A 59 10.14 -7.75 -5.98
N TYR A 60 10.00 -8.23 -7.21
CA TYR A 60 9.82 -9.65 -7.48
C TYR A 60 11.01 -10.50 -7.01
N GLY A 61 12.24 -10.05 -7.28
CA GLY A 61 13.46 -10.69 -6.76
C GLY A 61 13.56 -10.63 -5.23
N TRP A 62 13.15 -9.52 -4.62
CA TRP A 62 13.09 -9.39 -3.17
C TRP A 62 12.11 -10.37 -2.54
N CYS A 63 10.91 -10.54 -3.12
CA CYS A 63 9.93 -11.52 -2.66
C CYS A 63 10.55 -12.93 -2.64
N ALA A 64 11.24 -13.30 -3.72
CA ALA A 64 11.94 -14.59 -3.78
C ALA A 64 13.01 -14.70 -2.68
N ALA A 65 13.85 -13.69 -2.50
CA ALA A 65 14.88 -13.69 -1.46
C ALA A 65 14.28 -13.84 -0.04
N ARG A 66 13.17 -13.15 0.25
CA ARG A 66 12.45 -13.22 1.53
C ARG A 66 11.75 -14.56 1.76
N SER A 67 11.24 -15.18 0.71
CA SER A 67 10.49 -16.45 0.79
C SER A 67 11.38 -17.70 0.66
N GLY A 68 12.71 -17.55 0.66
CA GLY A 68 13.64 -18.68 0.54
C GLY A 68 13.81 -19.21 -0.89
N GLY A 69 13.45 -18.42 -1.90
CA GLY A 69 13.54 -18.74 -3.32
C GLY A 69 12.25 -18.40 -4.08
N PHE A 70 12.21 -18.77 -5.36
CA PHE A 70 11.03 -18.65 -6.22
C PHE A 70 9.99 -19.73 -5.89
N THR A 71 9.50 -19.73 -4.66
CA THR A 71 8.45 -20.66 -4.20
C THR A 71 7.14 -20.43 -4.96
N PRO A 72 6.19 -21.38 -4.96
CA PRO A 72 4.88 -21.21 -5.59
C PRO A 72 4.14 -19.95 -5.15
N VAL A 73 4.27 -19.55 -3.88
CA VAL A 73 3.68 -18.31 -3.35
C VAL A 73 4.18 -17.07 -4.10
N VAL A 74 5.45 -17.04 -4.49
CA VAL A 74 6.08 -15.93 -5.23
C VAL A 74 5.80 -16.02 -6.73
N THR A 75 5.97 -17.19 -7.33
CA THR A 75 5.85 -17.37 -8.80
C THR A 75 4.40 -17.28 -9.29
N THR A 76 3.44 -17.64 -8.45
CA THR A 76 2.00 -17.53 -8.77
C THR A 76 1.38 -16.22 -8.28
N ALA A 77 2.16 -15.38 -7.58
CA ALA A 77 1.67 -14.11 -7.07
C ALA A 77 1.15 -13.21 -8.18
N GLN A 78 0.07 -12.52 -7.85
CA GLN A 78 -0.63 -11.58 -8.68
C GLN A 78 -0.12 -10.17 -8.41
N TRP A 79 0.51 -9.55 -9.40
CA TRP A 79 1.09 -8.21 -9.25
C TRP A 79 0.16 -7.13 -9.76
N TYR A 80 -0.08 -6.11 -8.95
CA TYR A 80 -0.89 -4.96 -9.31
C TYR A 80 -0.12 -3.68 -9.06
N LEU A 81 -0.23 -2.74 -10.00
CA LEU A 81 0.13 -1.35 -9.77
C LEU A 81 -1.12 -0.63 -9.26
N GLN A 82 -1.08 -0.25 -7.99
CA GLN A 82 -2.10 0.55 -7.34
C GLN A 82 -1.75 2.02 -7.41
N THR A 83 -2.75 2.85 -7.68
CA THR A 83 -2.66 4.31 -7.67
C THR A 83 -3.68 4.87 -6.70
N ALA A 84 -3.25 5.84 -5.89
CA ALA A 84 -4.10 6.53 -4.94
C ALA A 84 -3.76 8.02 -4.89
N MET A 85 -4.74 8.83 -4.47
CA MET A 85 -4.47 10.17 -3.96
C MET A 85 -4.10 10.06 -2.48
N ILE A 86 -3.02 10.73 -2.07
CA ILE A 86 -2.53 10.77 -0.69
C ILE A 86 -2.21 12.21 -0.25
N GLY A 87 -2.32 12.51 1.04
CA GLY A 87 -2.11 13.87 1.58
C GLY A 87 -3.35 14.41 2.31
N PRO A 88 -3.34 15.66 2.79
CA PRO A 88 -4.41 16.15 3.67
C PRO A 88 -5.74 16.39 2.92
N ARG A 89 -6.86 16.12 3.59
CA ARG A 89 -8.24 16.49 3.19
C ARG A 89 -8.64 15.96 1.81
N ILE A 90 -8.47 14.66 1.61
CA ILE A 90 -8.87 14.02 0.36
C ILE A 90 -10.37 13.75 0.37
N THR A 91 -11.03 14.08 -0.74
CA THR A 91 -12.42 13.69 -0.95
C THR A 91 -12.49 12.19 -1.25
N PRO A 92 -13.27 11.40 -0.50
CA PRO A 92 -13.40 9.97 -0.74
C PRO A 92 -14.09 9.68 -2.08
N SER A 93 -13.85 8.49 -2.61
CA SER A 93 -14.71 7.87 -3.63
C SER A 93 -16.11 7.57 -3.07
N LEU A 94 -17.04 7.17 -3.94
CA LEU A 94 -18.47 7.00 -3.61
C LEU A 94 -18.79 5.85 -2.64
N GLY A 95 -17.81 5.10 -2.15
CA GLY A 95 -18.03 3.96 -1.27
C GLY A 95 -18.37 4.32 0.18
N GLU A 96 -18.93 3.33 0.88
CA GLU A 96 -19.45 3.47 2.24
C GLU A 96 -18.53 2.83 3.29
N VAL A 97 -17.44 2.16 2.87
CA VAL A 97 -16.49 1.48 3.76
C VAL A 97 -15.20 2.31 3.88
N TYR A 98 -14.64 2.36 5.09
CA TYR A 98 -13.48 3.18 5.46
C TYR A 98 -12.52 2.37 6.35
N LEU A 99 -11.24 2.76 6.33
CA LEU A 99 -10.30 2.41 7.39
C LEU A 99 -10.20 3.58 8.35
N ALA A 100 -10.45 3.30 9.62
CA ALA A 100 -10.33 4.28 10.69
C ALA A 100 -9.23 3.87 11.67
N SER A 101 -8.79 4.83 12.48
CA SER A 101 -7.84 4.61 13.56
C SER A 101 -8.21 5.50 14.72
N SER A 102 -8.21 4.94 15.92
CA SER A 102 -8.41 5.71 17.15
C SER A 102 -7.14 6.48 17.50
N ASP A 103 -7.27 7.74 17.87
CA ASP A 103 -6.19 8.52 18.48
C ASP A 103 -5.96 8.03 19.91
N ALA A 104 -4.73 7.65 20.23
CA ALA A 104 -4.36 7.15 21.56
C ALA A 104 -4.51 8.22 22.66
N GLN A 105 -4.47 9.51 22.29
CA GLN A 105 -4.53 10.61 23.25
C GLN A 105 -5.96 11.07 23.52
N SER A 106 -6.76 11.32 22.47
CA SER A 106 -8.14 11.78 22.62
C SER A 106 -9.15 10.64 22.77
N GLY A 107 -8.82 9.44 22.32
CA GLY A 107 -9.75 8.31 22.23
C GLY A 107 -10.74 8.43 21.07
N GLU A 108 -10.66 9.49 20.26
CA GLU A 108 -11.54 9.71 19.12
C GLU A 108 -11.13 8.83 17.94
N THR A 109 -12.11 8.29 17.20
CA THR A 109 -11.86 7.52 15.98
C THR A 109 -11.95 8.40 14.74
N TRP A 110 -10.91 8.35 13.93
CA TRP A 110 -10.78 9.16 12.72
C TRP A 110 -10.68 8.27 11.49
N ALA A 111 -11.53 8.51 10.50
CA ALA A 111 -11.39 7.85 9.20
C ALA A 111 -10.10 8.35 8.53
N SER A 112 -9.28 7.39 8.11
CA SER A 112 -7.93 7.60 7.57
C SER A 112 -7.88 7.40 6.05
N ALA A 113 -8.53 6.34 5.57
CA ALA A 113 -8.66 6.01 4.15
C ALA A 113 -10.12 5.71 3.86
N GLY A 114 -10.63 6.13 2.70
CA GLY A 114 -12.08 6.10 2.53
C GLY A 114 -12.62 5.99 1.13
N GLY A 115 -13.90 5.62 1.10
CA GLY A 115 -14.72 5.51 -0.10
C GLY A 115 -14.65 4.14 -0.77
N PHE A 116 -14.31 3.08 -0.03
CA PHE A 116 -14.24 1.73 -0.56
C PHE A 116 -15.64 1.14 -0.74
N LEU A 117 -15.85 0.39 -1.83
CA LEU A 117 -17.16 -0.16 -2.16
C LEU A 117 -17.52 -1.35 -1.27
N THR A 118 -16.51 -2.12 -0.84
CA THR A 118 -16.69 -3.34 -0.04
C THR A 118 -15.52 -3.56 0.91
N GLU A 119 -15.72 -4.35 1.96
CA GLU A 119 -14.64 -4.83 2.83
C GLU A 119 -13.60 -5.68 2.07
N GLY A 120 -14.03 -6.45 1.06
CA GLY A 120 -13.11 -7.23 0.23
C GLY A 120 -12.12 -6.36 -0.54
N GLU A 121 -12.54 -5.14 -0.91
CA GLU A 121 -11.66 -4.15 -1.55
C GLU A 121 -10.58 -3.64 -0.58
N LEU A 122 -10.93 -3.47 0.71
CA LEU A 122 -9.98 -3.02 1.73
C LEU A 122 -8.80 -3.95 1.90
N ILE A 123 -9.02 -5.26 1.74
CA ILE A 123 -7.95 -6.25 1.79
C ILE A 123 -6.86 -5.86 0.79
N HIS A 124 -7.22 -5.36 -0.39
CA HIS A 124 -6.27 -5.03 -1.46
C HIS A 124 -5.56 -3.71 -1.20
N TRP A 125 -6.24 -2.74 -0.57
CA TRP A 125 -5.69 -1.39 -0.39
C TRP A 125 -4.97 -1.17 0.94
N SER A 126 -5.27 -1.98 1.96
CA SER A 126 -4.73 -1.82 3.32
C SER A 126 -3.20 -1.78 3.38
N SER A 127 -2.51 -2.59 2.55
CA SER A 127 -1.05 -2.58 2.45
C SER A 127 -0.52 -1.23 1.98
N PHE A 128 -1.17 -0.62 0.99
CA PHE A 128 -0.81 0.71 0.49
C PHE A 128 -1.13 1.81 1.52
N VAL A 129 -2.29 1.74 2.17
CA VAL A 129 -2.66 2.67 3.25
C VAL A 129 -1.61 2.64 4.37
N ARG A 130 -1.16 1.45 4.79
CA ARG A 130 -0.08 1.28 5.78
C ARG A 130 1.26 1.82 5.30
N ALA A 131 1.61 1.61 4.02
CA ALA A 131 2.87 2.08 3.44
C ALA A 131 2.96 3.62 3.36
N VAL A 132 1.83 4.29 3.12
CA VAL A 132 1.72 5.75 3.02
C VAL A 132 1.71 6.43 4.38
N ARG A 133 1.18 5.77 5.41
CA ARG A 133 1.00 6.32 6.76
C ARG A 133 2.22 7.10 7.30
N PRO A 134 3.48 6.63 7.20
CA PRO A 134 4.64 7.36 7.73
C PRO A 134 4.95 8.70 7.04
N TRP A 135 4.32 8.97 5.90
CA TRP A 135 4.51 10.16 5.09
C TRP A 135 3.45 11.24 5.40
N ILE A 136 2.42 10.90 6.20
CA ILE A 136 1.28 11.76 6.50
C ILE A 136 1.49 12.43 7.86
N PRO A 137 1.69 13.76 7.91
CA PRO A 137 1.98 14.47 9.16
C PRO A 137 0.77 14.57 10.11
N VAL A 138 -0.44 14.42 9.59
CA VAL A 138 -1.70 14.51 10.35
C VAL A 138 -2.12 13.17 10.98
N ASN A 139 -1.29 12.13 10.89
CA ASN A 139 -1.62 10.84 11.47
C ASN A 139 -1.41 10.85 13.00
N THR A 140 -2.50 10.98 13.74
CA THR A 140 -2.54 10.87 15.22
C THR A 140 -2.98 9.49 15.72
N GLY A 141 -3.39 8.58 14.82
CA GLY A 141 -4.00 7.30 15.19
C GLY A 141 -2.99 6.22 15.62
N THR A 142 -3.47 5.22 16.38
CA THR A 142 -2.72 3.99 16.69
C THR A 142 -2.33 3.19 15.43
N ASP A 143 -1.36 2.28 15.51
CA ASP A 143 -0.88 1.47 14.36
C ASP A 143 -1.91 0.46 13.82
N ALA A 144 -3.00 0.25 14.56
CA ALA A 144 -4.12 -0.57 14.14
C ALA A 144 -5.12 0.24 13.32
N PHE A 145 -5.61 -0.37 12.24
CA PHE A 145 -6.78 0.12 11.52
C PHE A 145 -7.98 -0.73 11.91
N GLU A 146 -9.12 -0.07 12.07
CA GLU A 146 -10.43 -0.68 12.25
C GLU A 146 -11.34 -0.36 11.06
N LEU A 147 -12.39 -1.17 10.90
CA LEU A 147 -13.42 -0.93 9.89
C LEU A 147 -14.40 0.14 10.40
N ALA A 148 -14.76 1.06 9.53
CA ALA A 148 -15.82 2.03 9.77
C ALA A 148 -16.73 2.10 8.55
N TYR A 149 -18.01 2.37 8.80
CA TYR A 149 -19.03 2.55 7.77
C TYR A 149 -19.55 3.98 7.80
N ARG A 150 -19.89 4.50 6.62
CA ARG A 150 -20.51 5.82 6.53
C ARG A 150 -21.79 5.87 7.37
N GLY A 151 -21.86 6.86 8.24
CA GLY A 151 -22.99 7.03 9.16
C GLY A 151 -22.70 6.55 10.58
N ASP A 152 -21.56 5.88 10.82
CA ASP A 152 -21.09 5.61 12.18
C ASP A 152 -20.94 6.93 12.94
N THR A 153 -21.63 7.06 14.08
CA THR A 153 -21.74 8.32 14.83
C THR A 153 -20.46 8.68 15.57
N ASP A 154 -19.62 7.69 15.84
CA ASP A 154 -18.43 7.80 16.67
C ASP A 154 -17.15 7.97 15.82
N VAL A 155 -17.30 8.16 14.50
CA VAL A 155 -16.20 8.26 13.54
C VAL A 155 -16.20 9.60 12.83
N HIS A 156 -15.05 10.27 12.84
CA HIS A 156 -14.84 11.53 12.12
C HIS A 156 -14.37 11.29 10.68
N PHE A 157 -15.19 11.65 9.69
CA PHE A 157 -14.93 11.41 8.25
C PHE A 157 -14.28 12.57 7.48
N HIS A 158 -14.01 13.72 8.12
CA HIS A 158 -13.63 14.95 7.41
C HIS A 158 -12.12 15.11 7.14
N GLN A 159 -11.29 14.15 7.55
CA GLN A 159 -9.82 14.24 7.48
C GLN A 159 -9.17 13.03 6.80
N LEU A 160 -9.82 12.46 5.80
CA LEU A 160 -9.20 11.39 5.02
C LEU A 160 -7.90 11.87 4.39
N TRP A 161 -6.92 10.97 4.40
CA TRP A 161 -5.61 11.22 3.80
C TRP A 161 -5.22 10.21 2.73
N PHE A 162 -6.12 9.29 2.39
CA PHE A 162 -5.97 8.31 1.33
C PHE A 162 -7.31 8.09 0.61
N ALA A 163 -7.29 8.13 -0.72
CA ALA A 163 -8.38 7.65 -1.56
C ALA A 163 -7.86 6.79 -2.73
N PRO A 164 -8.40 5.57 -2.92
CA PRO A 164 -8.02 4.72 -4.04
C PRO A 164 -8.43 5.36 -5.37
N MET A 165 -7.62 5.16 -6.43
CA MET A 165 -7.95 5.62 -7.79
C MET A 165 -8.07 4.44 -8.76
N GLN A 166 -7.02 3.62 -8.84
CA GLN A 166 -6.94 2.55 -9.85
C GLN A 166 -6.03 1.42 -9.40
N SER A 167 -6.39 0.19 -9.73
CA SER A 167 -5.54 -0.99 -9.56
C SER A 167 -5.45 -1.73 -10.89
N VAL A 168 -4.25 -1.82 -11.47
CA VAL A 168 -4.02 -2.43 -12.79
C VAL A 168 -3.09 -3.62 -12.64
N ARG A 169 -3.38 -4.70 -13.38
CA ARG A 169 -2.51 -5.87 -13.42
C ARG A 169 -1.19 -5.54 -14.12
N VAL A 170 -0.07 -5.89 -13.49
CA VAL A 170 1.28 -5.76 -14.06
C VAL A 170 2.02 -7.09 -13.95
N TYR A 171 3.12 -7.23 -14.69
CA TYR A 171 3.89 -8.46 -14.77
C TYR A 171 5.38 -8.16 -14.67
N PRO A 172 6.13 -8.84 -13.78
CA PRO A 172 7.58 -8.83 -13.83
C PRO A 172 8.06 -9.28 -15.21
N LYS A 173 9.13 -8.65 -15.73
CA LYS A 173 9.72 -9.01 -17.03
C LYS A 173 10.44 -10.35 -16.94
N ARG A 174 10.94 -10.71 -15.76
CA ARG A 174 11.59 -11.99 -15.49
C ARG A 174 10.68 -12.85 -14.62
N ILE A 175 9.92 -13.74 -15.24
CA ILE A 175 9.13 -14.75 -14.51
C ILE A 175 9.93 -16.05 -14.51
N VAL A 176 10.23 -16.58 -13.33
CA VAL A 176 10.80 -17.92 -13.18
C VAL A 176 9.63 -18.90 -13.09
N VAL A 177 9.56 -19.85 -14.01
CA VAL A 177 8.57 -20.92 -14.02
C VAL A 177 9.27 -22.20 -13.59
N ASP A 178 8.73 -22.88 -12.59
CA ASP A 178 9.27 -24.14 -12.09
C ASP A 178 9.12 -25.23 -13.17
N GLU A 179 10.22 -25.85 -13.59
CA GLU A 179 10.22 -26.89 -14.64
C GLU A 179 9.62 -28.22 -14.16
N ASP A 180 9.48 -28.42 -12.84
CA ASP A 180 9.06 -29.68 -12.22
C ASP A 180 7.53 -29.93 -12.25
N SER A 181 6.75 -29.11 -12.95
CA SER A 181 5.32 -29.36 -13.18
C SER A 181 5.04 -30.23 -14.42
N ARG A 182 6.07 -30.82 -15.03
CA ARG A 182 5.99 -31.75 -16.16
C ARG A 182 6.58 -33.12 -15.78
N SER A 183 5.92 -33.83 -14.87
CA SER A 183 6.14 -35.26 -14.66
C SER A 183 4.83 -35.98 -14.44
#